data_AF-A0A3N5QD08-F1
#
_entry.id   AF-A0A3N5QD08-F1
#
_cell.length_a   1.000
_cell.length_b   1.000
_cell.length_c   1.000
_cell.angle_alpha   90.00
_cell.angle_beta   90.00
_cell.angle_gamma   90.00
#
_symmetry.space_group_name_H-M   'P 1'
#
loop_
_entity.id
_entity.type
_entity.pdbx_description
1 polymer ?
#
loop_
_entity_poly.entity_id
_entity_poly.type
_entity_poly.pdbx_seq_one_letter_code
_entity_poly.pdbx_strand_id
1 'polypeptide(L)'
;MPSIDDFIKKNDIGVLVFSSSVHDMLPLRIARRAQALEIPVIHILDNWTGYELRMKNDNKTMFQPYYYTVIDDLAYHEAVKSGVANTNLIITGQPALASLWDDYHKRKNQNSADEVKKIGFNPEKPLVTFISEPVEQDQGANDSCASYRGYTE
;
A
#
# COMPACT_ATOMS: atom_id res chain seq x y z
N MET A 1 -16.66 -23.39 -4.64
CA MET A 1 -15.38 -22.72 -4.98
C MET A 1 -14.24 -23.61 -4.51
N PRO A 2 -13.15 -23.77 -5.28
CA PRO A 2 -11.94 -24.42 -4.77
C PRO A 2 -11.42 -23.69 -3.52
N SER A 3 -10.80 -24.41 -2.60
CA SER A 3 -10.22 -23.80 -1.40
C SER A 3 -8.99 -22.95 -1.75
N ILE A 4 -8.55 -22.07 -0.83
CA ILE A 4 -7.30 -21.30 -1.00
C ILE A 4 -6.12 -22.25 -1.23
N ASP A 5 -6.08 -23.38 -0.53
CA ASP A 5 -5.05 -24.41 -0.67
C ASP A 5 -5.05 -25.05 -2.06
N ASP A 6 -6.24 -25.40 -2.57
CA ASP A 6 -6.37 -25.98 -3.90
C ASP A 6 -5.90 -24.99 -4.95
N PHE A 7 -6.23 -23.71 -4.79
CA PHE A 7 -5.75 -22.65 -5.67
C PHE A 7 -4.22 -22.52 -5.63
N ILE A 8 -3.63 -22.45 -4.44
CA ILE A 8 -2.17 -22.34 -4.25
C ILE A 8 -1.45 -23.53 -4.89
N LYS A 9 -1.90 -24.76 -4.59
CA LYS A 9 -1.27 -25.99 -5.09
C LYS A 9 -1.46 -26.16 -6.59
N LYS A 10 -2.66 -25.90 -7.11
CA LYS A 10 -2.97 -26.03 -8.54
C LYS A 10 -2.15 -25.08 -9.40
N ASN A 11 -1.83 -23.89 -8.90
CA ASN A 11 -1.07 -22.88 -9.63
C ASN A 11 0.42 -22.87 -9.28
N ASP A 12 0.90 -23.82 -8.48
CA ASP A 12 2.31 -23.94 -8.07
C ASP A 12 2.89 -22.62 -7.52
N ILE A 13 2.14 -21.98 -6.62
CA ILE A 13 2.53 -20.68 -6.06
C ILE A 13 3.72 -20.86 -5.11
N GLY A 14 4.90 -20.42 -5.55
CA GLY A 14 6.14 -20.49 -4.77
C GLY A 14 6.41 -19.30 -3.84
N VAL A 15 5.77 -18.15 -4.07
CA VAL A 15 5.85 -16.94 -3.22
C VAL A 15 4.51 -16.21 -3.31
N LEU A 16 4.05 -15.68 -2.17
CA LEU A 16 2.90 -14.78 -2.14
C LEU A 16 3.36 -13.36 -1.86
N VAL A 17 2.96 -12.43 -2.73
CA VAL A 17 3.10 -10.99 -2.52
C VAL A 17 1.70 -10.41 -2.31
N PHE A 18 1.51 -9.63 -1.25
CA PHE A 18 0.20 -9.04 -0.94
C PHE A 18 0.33 -7.65 -0.33
N SER A 19 -0.65 -6.78 -0.59
CA SER A 19 -0.91 -5.59 0.23
C SER A 19 -2.04 -5.89 1.20
N SER A 20 -2.18 -5.07 2.24
CA SER A 20 -3.19 -5.25 3.28
C SER A 20 -4.11 -4.05 3.36
N SER A 21 -5.35 -4.31 3.79
CA SER A 21 -6.39 -3.31 3.96
C SER A 21 -6.96 -3.39 5.37
N VAL A 22 -7.47 -2.25 5.87
CA VAL A 22 -8.24 -2.19 7.11
C VAL A 22 -9.70 -2.59 6.91
N HIS A 23 -10.14 -2.81 5.66
CA HIS A 23 -11.54 -3.13 5.32
C HIS A 23 -11.69 -4.49 4.64
N ASP A 24 -10.66 -4.97 3.92
CA ASP A 24 -10.66 -6.29 3.29
C ASP A 24 -9.73 -7.25 4.04
N MET A 25 -10.31 -8.33 4.56
CA MET A 25 -9.60 -9.39 5.27
C MET A 25 -9.04 -10.46 4.33
N LEU A 26 -9.50 -10.55 3.08
CA LEU A 26 -9.16 -11.64 2.18
C LEU A 26 -7.64 -11.74 1.93
N PRO A 27 -6.90 -10.66 1.61
CA PRO A 27 -5.46 -10.75 1.39
C PRO A 27 -4.71 -11.31 2.62
N LEU A 28 -5.06 -10.84 3.82
CA LEU A 28 -4.45 -11.31 5.07
C LEU A 28 -4.75 -12.80 5.34
N ARG A 29 -5.98 -13.25 5.05
CA ARG A 29 -6.36 -14.66 5.20
C ARG A 29 -5.59 -15.56 4.24
N ILE A 30 -5.40 -15.13 3.00
CA ILE A 30 -4.57 -15.85 2.01
C ILE A 30 -3.11 -15.87 2.49
N ALA A 31 -2.59 -14.74 2.99
CA ALA A 31 -1.24 -14.63 3.52
C ALA A 31 -0.95 -15.59 4.69
N ARG A 32 -1.86 -15.66 5.66
CA ARG A 32 -1.76 -16.65 6.74
C ARG A 32 -1.78 -18.07 6.23
N ARG A 33 -2.61 -18.36 5.23
CA ARG A 33 -2.69 -19.72 4.69
C ARG A 33 -1.44 -20.11 3.91
N ALA A 34 -0.90 -19.20 3.11
CA ALA A 34 0.37 -19.39 2.42
C ALA A 34 1.52 -19.64 3.41
N GLN A 35 1.65 -18.81 4.47
CA GLN A 35 2.67 -19.02 5.50
C GLN A 35 2.50 -20.36 6.22
N ALA A 36 1.27 -20.80 6.49
CA ALA A 36 0.99 -22.11 7.09
C ALA A 36 1.32 -23.30 6.15
N LEU A 37 1.46 -23.05 4.86
CA LEU A 37 1.92 -24.00 3.84
C LEU A 37 3.42 -23.84 3.54
N GLU A 38 4.16 -23.10 4.39
CA GLU A 38 5.59 -22.82 4.25
C GLU A 38 5.96 -22.04 2.97
N ILE A 39 5.00 -21.34 2.39
CA ILE A 39 5.22 -20.46 1.24
C ILE A 39 5.70 -19.10 1.75
N PRO A 40 6.85 -18.58 1.26
CA PRO A 40 7.31 -17.24 1.57
C PRO A 40 6.25 -16.18 1.26
N VAL A 41 6.03 -15.28 2.22
CA VAL A 41 5.05 -14.20 2.11
C VAL A 41 5.74 -12.86 2.25
N ILE A 42 5.55 -12.00 1.25
CA ILE A 42 6.05 -10.63 1.20
C ILE A 42 4.86 -9.67 1.30
N HIS A 43 4.87 -8.82 2.31
CA HIS A 43 3.90 -7.74 2.45
C HIS A 43 4.42 -6.47 1.79
N ILE A 44 3.54 -5.78 1.05
CA ILE A 44 3.78 -4.46 0.48
C ILE A 44 2.92 -3.43 1.21
N LEU A 45 3.58 -2.50 1.91
CA LEU A 45 2.94 -1.32 2.47
C LEU A 45 2.82 -0.23 1.41
N ASP A 46 1.60 0.22 1.18
CA ASP A 46 1.24 1.31 0.26
C ASP A 46 0.77 2.59 0.98
N ASN A 47 0.63 2.55 2.32
CA ASN A 47 0.14 3.65 3.14
C ASN A 47 0.85 3.74 4.51
N TRP A 48 1.22 4.96 4.94
CA TRP A 48 1.95 5.30 6.17
C TRP A 48 1.17 5.16 7.51
N THR A 49 0.00 4.54 7.52
CA THR A 49 -0.85 4.52 8.72
C THR A 49 -1.32 3.13 9.11
N GLY A 50 -1.94 2.92 10.27
CA GLY A 50 -2.66 1.67 10.57
C GLY A 50 -1.87 0.34 10.49
N TYR A 51 -0.55 0.35 10.74
CA TYR A 51 0.34 -0.80 10.61
C TYR A 51 -0.15 -2.06 11.33
N GLU A 52 -0.50 -1.92 12.61
CA GLU A 52 -1.03 -3.03 13.42
C GLU A 52 -2.43 -3.46 12.94
N LEU A 53 -3.30 -2.48 12.70
CA LEU A 53 -4.70 -2.72 12.32
C LEU A 53 -4.82 -3.57 11.06
N ARG A 54 -4.03 -3.26 10.02
CA ARG A 54 -4.02 -4.02 8.76
C ARG A 54 -3.51 -5.45 8.95
N MET A 55 -2.60 -5.68 9.88
CA MET A 55 -2.01 -7.00 10.17
C MET A 55 -2.82 -7.81 11.19
N LYS A 56 -3.88 -7.21 11.73
CA LYS A 56 -4.87 -7.83 12.64
C LYS A 56 -6.30 -7.75 12.13
N ASN A 57 -6.54 -7.32 10.88
CA ASN A 57 -7.89 -7.08 10.36
C ASN A 57 -8.77 -8.35 10.35
N ASP A 58 -8.17 -9.54 10.46
CA ASP A 58 -8.89 -10.80 10.62
C ASP A 58 -9.16 -11.22 12.08
N ASN A 59 -9.04 -10.28 13.03
CA ASN A 59 -9.22 -10.47 14.48
C ASN A 59 -8.30 -11.54 15.11
N LYS A 60 -7.11 -11.75 14.53
CA LYS A 60 -6.08 -12.65 15.07
C LYS A 60 -4.87 -11.88 15.58
N THR A 61 -3.88 -12.61 16.10
CA THR A 61 -2.57 -12.05 16.43
C THR A 61 -1.94 -11.37 15.22
N MET A 62 -1.15 -10.33 15.44
CA MET A 62 -0.50 -9.58 14.36
C MET A 62 0.25 -10.53 13.44
N PHE A 63 -0.12 -10.55 12.17
CA PHE A 63 0.58 -11.35 11.18
C PHE A 63 2.00 -10.81 10.95
N GLN A 64 2.98 -11.70 10.86
CA GLN A 64 4.38 -11.36 10.62
C GLN A 64 4.81 -12.05 9.32
N PRO A 65 4.88 -11.31 8.20
CA PRO A 65 5.34 -11.85 6.92
C PRO A 65 6.85 -12.12 6.98
N TYR A 66 7.39 -12.86 6.00
CA TYR A 66 8.83 -13.08 5.89
C TYR A 66 9.55 -11.76 5.60
N TYR A 67 8.98 -10.98 4.68
CA TYR A 67 9.40 -9.60 4.44
C TYR A 67 8.20 -8.66 4.56
N TYR A 68 8.37 -7.58 5.29
CA TYR A 68 7.45 -6.46 5.40
C TYR A 68 8.12 -5.27 4.72
N THR A 69 7.63 -4.87 3.55
CA THR A 69 8.23 -3.76 2.81
C THR A 69 7.54 -2.44 3.17
N VAL A 70 8.31 -1.37 3.33
CA VAL A 70 7.84 -0.04 3.73
C VAL A 70 8.33 1.05 2.78
N ILE A 71 7.65 2.19 2.82
CA ILE A 71 7.82 3.26 1.85
C ILE A 71 9.09 4.07 2.11
N ASP A 72 9.38 4.38 3.37
CA ASP A 72 10.51 5.22 3.80
C ASP A 72 10.92 4.94 5.25
N ASP A 73 11.88 5.72 5.76
CA ASP A 73 12.38 5.61 7.13
C ASP A 73 11.31 5.92 8.19
N LEU A 74 10.38 6.84 7.91
CA LEU A 74 9.29 7.15 8.84
C LEU A 74 8.37 5.93 8.99
N ALA A 75 7.93 5.37 7.86
CA ALA A 75 7.10 4.17 7.85
C ALA A 75 7.78 2.99 8.53
N TYR A 76 9.09 2.86 8.35
CA TYR A 76 9.89 1.86 9.04
C TYR A 76 9.80 2.02 10.57
N HIS A 77 10.08 3.21 11.08
CA HIS A 77 10.09 3.45 12.53
C HIS A 77 8.70 3.28 13.15
N GLU A 78 7.66 3.74 12.48
CA GLU A 78 6.29 3.57 12.95
C GLU A 78 5.82 2.11 12.91
N ALA A 79 6.17 1.36 11.85
CA ALA A 79 5.89 -0.07 11.76
C ALA A 79 6.53 -0.85 12.92
N VAL A 80 7.80 -0.57 13.25
CA VAL A 80 8.48 -1.16 14.41
C VAL A 80 7.78 -0.79 15.71
N LYS A 81 7.41 0.49 15.88
CA LYS A 81 6.68 0.97 17.07
C LYS A 81 5.31 0.28 17.22
N SER A 82 4.66 -0.07 16.11
CA SER A 82 3.40 -0.82 16.06
C SER A 82 3.57 -2.35 16.18
N GLY A 83 4.79 -2.86 16.37
CA GLY A 83 5.04 -4.28 16.63
C GLY A 83 5.37 -5.14 15.40
N VAL A 84 5.68 -4.55 14.25
CA VAL A 84 6.30 -5.29 13.13
C VAL A 84 7.73 -5.69 13.53
N ALA A 85 8.10 -6.94 13.29
CA ALA A 85 9.44 -7.42 13.60
C ALA A 85 10.50 -6.73 12.72
N ASN A 86 11.49 -6.10 13.35
CA ASN A 86 12.59 -5.40 12.68
C ASN A 86 13.35 -6.31 11.69
N THR A 87 13.58 -7.58 12.05
CA THR A 87 14.30 -8.55 11.20
C THR A 87 13.68 -8.79 9.83
N ASN A 88 12.41 -8.41 9.66
CA ASN A 88 11.64 -8.68 8.45
C ASN A 88 11.37 -7.39 7.65
N LEU A 89 11.77 -6.21 8.15
CA LEU A 89 11.44 -4.92 7.55
C LEU A 89 12.47 -4.49 6.49
N ILE A 90 11.98 -4.06 5.32
CA ILE A 90 12.80 -3.57 4.20
C ILE A 90 12.20 -2.30 3.63
N ILE A 91 12.98 -1.23 3.49
CA ILE A 91 12.54 -0.01 2.82
C ILE A 91 12.67 -0.20 1.30
N THR A 92 11.57 -0.01 0.56
CA THR A 92 11.50 -0.23 -0.89
C THR A 92 11.01 0.97 -1.70
N GLY A 93 10.53 2.04 -1.04
CA GLY A 93 9.87 3.16 -1.72
C GLY A 93 8.36 2.97 -1.86
N GLN A 94 7.69 4.01 -2.37
CA GLN A 94 6.23 4.02 -2.55
C GLN A 94 5.86 3.20 -3.79
N PRO A 95 5.14 2.06 -3.67
CA PRO A 95 4.74 1.24 -4.81
C PRO A 95 3.95 2.02 -5.88
N ALA A 96 3.18 3.04 -5.51
CA ALA A 96 2.46 3.89 -6.47
C ALA A 96 3.39 4.68 -7.43
N LEU A 97 4.68 4.81 -7.10
CA LEU A 97 5.67 5.50 -7.92
C LEU A 97 6.54 4.54 -8.75
N ALA A 98 6.29 3.22 -8.69
CA ALA A 98 7.14 2.22 -9.32
C ALA A 98 7.26 2.37 -10.85
N SER A 99 6.23 2.89 -11.52
CA SER A 99 6.23 3.11 -12.98
C SER A 99 6.64 4.52 -13.40
N LEU A 100 6.88 5.44 -12.46
CA LEU A 100 7.00 6.87 -12.74
C LEU A 100 8.12 7.18 -13.73
N TRP A 101 9.25 6.47 -13.62
CA TRP A 101 10.39 6.61 -14.52
C TRP A 101 10.03 6.25 -15.97
N ASP A 102 9.40 5.10 -16.17
CA ASP A 102 8.99 4.64 -17.49
C ASP A 102 7.91 5.54 -18.09
N ASP A 103 6.96 6.00 -17.26
CA ASP A 103 5.88 6.88 -17.67
C ASP A 103 6.41 8.25 -18.09
N TYR A 104 7.40 8.79 -17.36
CA TYR A 104 8.13 9.99 -17.75
C TYR A 104 8.80 9.80 -19.11
N HIS A 105 9.55 8.72 -19.30
CA HIS A 105 10.29 8.48 -20.54
C HIS A 105 9.39 8.27 -21.76
N LYS A 106 8.24 7.59 -21.59
CA LYS A 106 7.22 7.45 -22.64
C LYS A 106 6.62 8.80 -23.06
N ARG A 107 6.53 9.75 -22.13
CA ARG A 107 5.87 11.05 -22.35
C ARG A 107 6.83 12.19 -22.64
N LYS A 108 8.13 12.06 -22.36
CA LYS A 108 9.10 13.18 -22.47
C LYS A 108 9.16 13.83 -23.86
N ASN A 109 8.92 13.03 -24.91
CA ASN A 109 8.98 13.48 -26.31
C ASN A 109 7.60 13.88 -26.84
N GLN A 110 6.53 13.80 -26.04
CA GLN A 110 5.20 14.22 -26.44
C GLN A 110 5.10 15.75 -26.38
N ASN A 111 4.30 16.33 -27.29
CA ASN A 111 4.06 17.75 -27.28
C ASN A 111 3.12 18.12 -26.12
N SER A 112 3.68 18.61 -25.01
CA SER A 112 2.92 19.02 -23.82
C SER A 112 1.87 20.07 -24.13
N ALA A 113 2.11 20.96 -25.11
CA ALA A 113 1.14 21.97 -25.51
C ALA A 113 -0.12 21.37 -26.12
N ASP A 114 -0.01 20.27 -26.86
CA ASP A 114 -1.17 19.59 -27.44
C ASP A 114 -1.97 18.86 -26.36
N GLU A 115 -1.32 18.24 -25.38
CA GLU A 115 -1.99 17.61 -24.24
C GLU A 115 -2.75 18.65 -23.39
N VAL A 116 -2.13 19.79 -23.09
CA VAL A 116 -2.78 20.90 -22.38
C VAL A 116 -3.99 21.45 -23.15
N LYS A 117 -3.89 21.57 -24.49
CA LYS A 117 -5.04 21.94 -25.33
C LYS A 117 -6.16 20.89 -25.29
N LYS A 118 -5.84 19.60 -25.32
CA LYS A 118 -6.83 18.51 -25.27
C LYS A 118 -7.67 18.55 -24.00
N ILE A 119 -7.07 18.92 -22.86
CA ILE A 119 -7.78 19.10 -21.59
C ILE A 119 -8.43 20.48 -21.43
N GLY A 120 -8.46 21.30 -22.49
CA GLY A 120 -9.20 22.57 -22.54
C GLY A 120 -8.45 23.79 -21.97
N PHE A 121 -7.15 23.69 -21.75
CA PHE A 121 -6.34 24.79 -21.18
C PHE A 121 -5.46 25.46 -22.24
N ASN A 122 -5.04 26.70 -21.96
CA ASN A 122 -4.12 27.45 -22.81
C ASN A 122 -2.66 27.08 -22.46
N PRO A 123 -1.88 26.49 -23.37
CA PRO A 123 -0.50 26.09 -23.09
C PRO A 123 0.48 27.26 -22.90
N GLU A 124 0.11 28.47 -23.32
CA GLU A 124 0.91 29.69 -23.11
C GLU A 124 0.76 30.26 -21.69
N LYS A 125 -0.12 29.68 -20.86
CA LYS A 125 -0.35 30.10 -19.48
C LYS A 125 0.13 29.02 -18.52
N PRO A 126 0.68 29.39 -17.35
CA PRO A 126 0.95 28.43 -16.29
C PRO A 126 -0.34 27.70 -15.90
N LEU A 127 -0.29 26.36 -15.91
CA LEU A 127 -1.35 25.53 -15.37
C LEU A 127 -1.03 25.24 -13.91
N VAL A 128 -1.89 25.68 -13.02
CA VAL A 128 -1.82 25.37 -11.59
C VAL A 128 -2.98 24.45 -11.26
N THR A 129 -2.67 23.27 -10.72
CA THR A 129 -3.67 22.27 -10.32
C THR A 129 -3.70 22.20 -8.81
N PHE A 130 -4.90 22.32 -8.23
CA PHE A 130 -5.15 22.09 -6.82
C PHE A 130 -5.90 20.77 -6.66
N ILE A 131 -5.37 19.89 -5.82
CA ILE A 131 -6.01 18.63 -5.44
C ILE A 131 -6.17 18.68 -3.93
N SER A 132 -7.37 18.42 -3.44
CA SER A 132 -7.71 18.45 -2.03
C SER A 132 -8.56 17.24 -1.68
N GLU A 133 -8.28 16.63 -0.55
CA GLU A 133 -9.02 15.50 0.00
C GLU A 133 -9.67 15.93 1.33
N PRO A 134 -10.87 15.45 1.68
CA PRO A 134 -11.50 15.78 2.96
C PRO A 134 -10.89 14.94 4.09
N VAL A 135 -9.61 15.18 4.42
CA VAL A 135 -8.81 14.35 5.35
C VAL A 135 -9.51 14.10 6.68
N GLU A 136 -10.14 15.10 7.28
CA GLU A 136 -10.89 14.94 8.53
C GLU A 136 -12.03 13.91 8.40
N GLN A 137 -12.72 13.86 7.27
CA GLN A 137 -13.80 12.90 7.01
C GLN A 137 -13.25 11.48 6.81
N ASP A 138 -12.05 11.37 6.21
CA ASP A 138 -11.45 10.07 5.85
C ASP A 138 -10.63 9.44 6.98
N GLN A 139 -9.96 10.28 7.78
CA GLN A 139 -8.95 9.88 8.76
C GLN A 139 -9.32 10.26 10.20
N GLY A 140 -10.42 10.99 10.42
CA GLY A 140 -10.82 11.52 11.73
C GLY A 140 -10.12 12.83 12.10
N ALA A 141 -10.76 13.65 12.93
CA ALA A 141 -10.27 14.99 13.29
C ALA A 141 -9.07 14.97 14.25
N ASN A 142 -8.94 13.92 15.06
CA ASN A 142 -7.88 13.74 16.05
C ASN A 142 -7.90 12.31 16.61
N ASP A 143 -6.92 12.00 17.48
CA ASP A 143 -6.73 10.70 18.12
C ASP A 143 -7.87 10.23 19.04
N SER A 144 -8.77 11.13 19.44
CA SER A 144 -9.97 10.78 20.22
C SER A 144 -11.13 10.27 19.36
N CYS A 145 -11.07 10.46 18.03
CA CYS A 145 -12.08 9.96 17.11
C CYS A 145 -11.93 8.45 16.87
N ALA A 146 -13.04 7.71 16.90
CA ALA A 146 -13.04 6.27 16.59
C ALA A 146 -12.62 5.96 15.13
N SER A 147 -12.77 6.93 14.23
CA SER A 147 -12.31 6.86 12.85
C SER A 147 -10.82 7.22 12.69
N TYR A 148 -10.11 7.57 13.77
CA TYR A 148 -8.71 7.98 13.71
C TYR A 148 -7.82 6.87 13.17
N ARG A 149 -7.07 7.18 12.11
CA ARG A 149 -6.21 6.19 11.43
C ARG A 149 -4.72 6.43 11.62
N GLY A 150 -4.31 7.49 12.31
CA GLY A 150 -2.90 7.81 12.53
C GLY A 150 -2.38 9.01 11.74
N TYR A 151 -3.25 9.79 11.10
CA TYR A 151 -2.90 10.99 10.35
C TYR A 151 -3.99 12.06 10.49
N THR A 152 -3.58 13.33 10.64
CA THR A 152 -4.43 14.53 10.59
C THR A 152 -3.67 15.61 9.80
N GLU A 153 -4.39 16.54 9.16
CA GLU A 153 -3.83 17.76 8.54
C GLU A 153 -3.97 18.99 9.44
#